data_AF-A0A7V9NXM1-F1
#
_entry.id   AF-A0A7V9NXM1-F1
#
_cell.length_a   1.000
_cell.length_b   1.000
_cell.length_c   1.000
_cell.angle_alpha   90.00
_cell.angle_beta   90.00
_cell.angle_gamma   90.00
#
_symmetry.space_group_name_H-M   'P 1'
#
loop_
_entity.id
_entity.type
_entity.pdbx_description
1 polymer ?
#
loop_
_entity_poly.entity_id
_entity_poly.type
_entity_poly.pdbx_seq_one_letter_code
_entity_poly.pdbx_strand_id
1 'polypeptide(L)'
;MQLITWLEKNNYTNIVILDNNSTYPKLLDYYRTTKHKVIFLKKNVGYKALWKTDVFEQFKRGFYVYTDPDLVPNENCPPDLVFKLFKLLEKYGSIEKCGPALAIDNLPNNYNNKNDVIKWEKKHWENKVEKDLYDAPIDTTFALYRPFAMGEAEICKGYRLAGEYTFLHLPWYLNSNSLPEEEVYYKNNINKDQSHWVK
;
A
#
# COMPACT_ATOMS: atom_id res chain seq x y z
N MET A 1 -1.93 -2.99 13.10
CA MET A 1 -3.23 -2.66 12.44
C MET A 1 -3.44 -1.16 12.23
N GLN A 2 -2.39 -0.36 12.02
CA GLN A 2 -2.50 1.11 11.98
C GLN A 2 -3.36 1.63 10.81
N LEU A 3 -3.23 1.03 9.63
CA LEU A 3 -4.01 1.42 8.44
C LEU A 3 -5.52 1.25 8.63
N ILE A 4 -5.95 0.09 9.16
CA ILE A 4 -7.38 -0.17 9.41
C ILE A 4 -7.94 0.86 10.39
N THR A 5 -7.23 1.14 11.48
CA THR A 5 -7.66 2.16 12.45
C THR A 5 -7.82 3.54 11.80
N TRP A 6 -6.91 3.93 10.90
CA TRP A 6 -7.06 5.19 10.17
C TRP A 6 -8.27 5.17 9.23
N LEU A 7 -8.49 4.07 8.50
CA LEU A 7 -9.65 3.94 7.61
C LEU A 7 -10.96 4.06 8.39
N GLU A 8 -11.09 3.38 9.53
CA GLU A 8 -12.28 3.45 10.37
C GLU A 8 -12.51 4.85 10.94
N LYS A 9 -11.46 5.50 11.46
CA LYS A 9 -11.53 6.86 12.01
C LYS A 9 -12.02 7.88 10.98
N ASN A 10 -11.74 7.63 9.70
CA ASN A 10 -12.13 8.51 8.60
C ASN A 10 -13.37 8.01 7.83
N ASN A 11 -14.19 7.17 8.46
CA ASN A 11 -15.49 6.69 7.95
C ASN A 11 -15.41 5.83 6.68
N TYR A 12 -14.26 5.20 6.39
CA TYR A 12 -14.20 4.17 5.37
C TYR A 12 -14.82 2.88 5.92
N THR A 13 -15.89 2.39 5.29
CA THR A 13 -16.70 1.28 5.81
C THR A 13 -16.54 -0.02 5.03
N ASN A 14 -16.24 0.04 3.73
CA ASN A 14 -16.09 -1.13 2.87
C ASN A 14 -14.65 -1.69 2.92
N ILE A 15 -14.21 -2.09 4.11
CA ILE A 15 -12.86 -2.64 4.35
C ILE A 15 -12.92 -4.16 4.23
N VAL A 16 -12.16 -4.71 3.29
CA VAL A 16 -12.00 -6.15 3.08
C VAL A 16 -10.54 -6.51 3.21
N ILE A 17 -10.24 -7.49 4.06
CA ILE A 17 -8.91 -8.05 4.22
C ILE A 17 -8.77 -9.26 3.30
N LEU A 18 -7.73 -9.28 2.48
CA LEU A 18 -7.36 -10.43 1.65
C LEU A 18 -6.18 -11.15 2.32
N ASP A 19 -6.46 -12.25 3.01
CA ASP A 19 -5.42 -13.09 3.59
C ASP A 19 -4.79 -13.98 2.51
N ASN A 20 -3.49 -13.80 2.28
CA ASN A 20 -2.73 -14.53 1.27
C ASN A 20 -2.13 -15.83 1.82
N ASN A 21 -2.92 -16.57 2.59
CA ASN A 21 -2.53 -17.80 3.30
C ASN A 21 -1.43 -17.53 4.36
N SER A 22 -1.68 -16.59 5.26
CA SER A 22 -0.76 -16.24 6.34
C SER A 22 -0.70 -17.34 7.39
N THR A 23 0.45 -17.46 8.06
CA THR A 23 0.69 -18.43 9.13
C THR A 23 1.02 -17.79 10.48
N TYR A 24 1.15 -16.47 10.54
CA TYR A 24 1.53 -15.77 11.76
C TYR A 24 0.42 -15.83 12.82
N PRO A 25 0.63 -16.47 13.99
CA PRO A 25 -0.46 -16.76 14.92
C PRO A 25 -1.24 -15.52 15.41
N LYS A 26 -0.55 -14.42 15.73
CA LYS A 26 -1.22 -13.20 16.21
C LYS A 26 -2.12 -12.57 15.15
N LEU A 27 -1.74 -12.67 13.87
CA LEU A 27 -2.58 -12.22 12.76
C LEU A 27 -3.83 -13.08 12.62
N LEU A 28 -3.68 -14.40 12.76
CA LEU A 28 -4.82 -15.33 12.71
C LEU A 28 -5.77 -15.11 13.89
N ASP A 29 -5.26 -14.81 15.08
CA ASP A 29 -6.09 -14.44 16.24
C ASP A 29 -6.81 -13.10 16.03
N TYR A 30 -6.16 -12.13 15.39
CA TYR A 30 -6.80 -10.89 14.97
C TYR A 30 -7.97 -11.16 14.00
N TYR A 31 -7.78 -12.05 13.01
CA TYR A 31 -8.85 -12.40 12.06
C TYR A 31 -10.07 -13.05 12.72
N ARG A 32 -9.92 -13.71 13.87
CA ARG A 32 -11.04 -14.30 14.63
C ARG A 32 -11.90 -13.26 15.34
N THR A 33 -11.36 -12.07 15.59
CA THR A 33 -12.00 -11.05 16.42
C THR A 33 -12.37 -9.79 15.64
N THR A 34 -11.83 -9.62 14.44
CA THR A 34 -12.13 -8.47 13.58
C THR A 34 -13.57 -8.48 13.09
N LYS A 35 -14.17 -7.29 12.98
CA LYS A 35 -15.49 -7.09 12.37
C LYS A 35 -15.45 -7.00 10.85
N HIS A 36 -14.26 -6.91 10.26
CA HIS A 36 -14.09 -6.75 8.82
C HIS A 36 -14.24 -8.08 8.09
N LYS A 37 -14.67 -8.04 6.83
CA LYS A 37 -14.71 -9.23 5.97
C LYS A 37 -13.28 -9.67 5.69
N VAL A 38 -12.97 -10.93 5.97
CA VAL A 38 -11.69 -11.56 5.61
C VAL A 38 -11.94 -12.58 4.51
N ILE A 39 -11.22 -12.45 3.39
CA ILE A 39 -11.19 -13.41 2.30
C ILE A 39 -9.89 -14.21 2.43
N PHE A 40 -10.01 -15.50 2.72
CA PHE A 40 -8.87 -16.40 2.89
C PHE A 40 -8.53 -17.10 1.57
N LEU A 41 -7.31 -16.89 1.07
CA LEU A 41 -6.78 -17.68 -0.03
C LEU A 41 -6.25 -19.03 0.48
N LYS A 42 -6.43 -20.08 -0.32
CA LYS A 42 -5.99 -21.45 0.03
C LYS A 42 -4.49 -21.69 -0.13
N LYS A 43 -3.77 -20.74 -0.73
CA LYS A 43 -2.33 -20.77 -0.96
C LYS A 43 -1.82 -19.35 -1.10
N ASN A 44 -0.53 -19.15 -0.85
CA ASN A 44 0.12 -17.88 -1.10
C ASN A 44 0.29 -17.67 -2.61
N VAL A 45 -0.31 -16.61 -3.15
CA VAL A 45 -0.32 -16.26 -4.59
C VAL A 45 0.66 -15.11 -4.89
N GLY A 46 1.44 -14.68 -3.89
CA GLY A 46 2.34 -13.53 -3.97
C GLY A 46 1.60 -12.19 -3.95
N TYR A 47 2.33 -11.09 -4.16
CA TYR A 47 1.83 -9.71 -4.04
C TYR A 47 0.68 -9.37 -5.02
N LYS A 48 0.55 -10.13 -6.11
CA LYS A 48 -0.54 -10.03 -7.10
C LYS A 48 -1.83 -10.78 -6.71
N ALA A 49 -2.00 -11.12 -5.43
CA ALA A 49 -3.07 -11.98 -4.94
C ALA A 49 -4.48 -11.55 -5.41
N LEU A 50 -4.80 -10.25 -5.37
CA LEU A 50 -6.08 -9.75 -5.84
C LEU A 50 -6.33 -10.09 -7.31
N TRP A 51 -5.38 -9.76 -8.20
CA TRP A 51 -5.56 -9.88 -9.65
C TRP A 51 -5.31 -11.29 -10.21
N LYS A 52 -4.64 -12.16 -9.46
CA LYS A 52 -4.39 -13.57 -9.84
C LYS A 52 -5.45 -14.55 -9.33
N THR A 53 -6.52 -14.05 -8.72
CA THR A 53 -7.59 -14.88 -8.15
C THR A 53 -8.95 -14.34 -8.54
N ASP A 54 -9.99 -15.16 -8.38
CA ASP A 54 -11.39 -14.77 -8.64
C ASP A 54 -11.90 -13.72 -7.64
N VAL A 55 -11.09 -13.31 -6.66
CA VAL A 55 -11.42 -12.21 -5.75
C VAL A 55 -11.62 -10.91 -6.52
N PHE A 56 -10.85 -10.66 -7.58
CA PHE A 56 -10.98 -9.45 -8.39
C PHE A 56 -12.37 -9.31 -9.04
N GLU A 57 -13.03 -10.42 -9.36
CA GLU A 57 -14.39 -10.43 -9.94
C GLU A 57 -15.41 -9.71 -9.05
N GLN A 58 -15.20 -9.71 -7.72
CA GLN A 58 -16.08 -9.04 -6.75
C GLN A 58 -15.96 -7.51 -6.81
N PHE A 59 -14.84 -6.96 -7.27
CA PHE A 59 -14.50 -5.54 -7.14
C PHE A 59 -14.34 -4.83 -8.48
N LYS A 60 -14.02 -5.55 -9.56
CA LYS A 60 -13.61 -4.98 -10.85
C LYS A 60 -14.59 -4.00 -11.50
N ARG A 61 -15.88 -4.03 -11.15
CA ARG A 61 -16.89 -3.15 -11.79
C ARG A 61 -16.95 -1.76 -11.17
N GLY A 62 -16.38 -1.57 -9.98
CA GLY A 62 -16.36 -0.31 -9.26
C GLY A 62 -14.95 0.27 -9.15
N PHE A 63 -14.86 1.50 -8.68
CA PHE A 63 -13.61 2.01 -8.14
C PHE A 63 -13.24 1.20 -6.89
N TYR A 64 -11.97 0.82 -6.77
CA TYR A 64 -11.50 0.08 -5.61
C TYR A 64 -10.13 0.57 -5.18
N VAL A 65 -9.87 0.51 -3.87
CA VAL A 65 -8.53 0.72 -3.33
C VAL A 65 -7.86 -0.63 -3.12
N TYR A 66 -6.61 -0.78 -3.57
CA TYR A 66 -5.76 -1.92 -3.22
C TYR A 66 -4.46 -1.38 -2.62
N THR A 67 -3.99 -2.04 -1.56
CA THR A 67 -2.88 -1.55 -0.72
C THR A 67 -2.24 -2.70 0.04
N ASP A 68 -0.93 -2.60 0.24
CA ASP A 68 -0.23 -3.36 1.27
C ASP A 68 -0.66 -2.93 2.69
N PRO A 69 -0.60 -3.83 3.69
CA PRO A 69 -1.07 -3.57 5.05
C PRO A 69 -0.10 -2.74 5.90
N ASP A 70 1.14 -2.58 5.44
CA ASP A 70 2.24 -1.90 6.13
C ASP A 70 2.42 -0.44 5.68
N LEU A 71 1.41 0.11 5.01
CA LEU A 71 1.37 1.50 4.58
C LEU A 71 0.41 2.28 5.46
N VAL A 72 0.85 3.41 5.97
CA VAL A 72 0.01 4.31 6.76
C VAL A 72 0.08 5.73 6.22
N PRO A 73 -1.02 6.47 6.22
CA PRO A 73 -0.97 7.90 5.94
C PRO A 73 -0.04 8.63 6.90
N ASN A 74 0.64 9.66 6.40
CA ASN A 74 1.38 10.58 7.24
C ASN A 74 0.43 11.26 8.25
N GLU A 75 0.96 11.77 9.37
CA GLU A 75 0.16 12.33 10.48
C GLU A 75 -0.80 13.44 10.01
N ASN A 76 -0.36 14.25 9.04
CA ASN A 76 -1.12 15.36 8.47
C ASN A 76 -1.95 14.98 7.24
N CYS A 77 -2.08 13.69 6.91
CA CYS A 77 -2.81 13.25 5.73
C CYS A 77 -4.30 13.58 5.85
N PRO A 78 -4.85 14.39 4.93
CA PRO A 78 -6.26 14.74 4.97
C PRO A 78 -7.16 13.51 4.84
N PRO A 79 -8.32 13.49 5.55
CA PRO A 79 -9.21 12.33 5.58
C PRO A 79 -9.89 12.05 4.23
N ASP A 80 -9.95 13.05 3.35
CA ASP A 80 -10.58 12.99 2.03
C ASP A 80 -9.65 12.43 0.93
N LEU A 81 -8.51 11.82 1.29
CA LEU A 81 -7.54 11.22 0.36
C LEU A 81 -8.21 10.47 -0.80
N VAL A 82 -9.08 9.49 -0.54
CA VAL A 82 -9.68 8.67 -1.61
C VAL A 82 -10.57 9.52 -2.53
N PHE A 83 -11.27 10.50 -1.98
CA PHE A 83 -12.04 11.45 -2.79
C PHE A 83 -11.12 12.33 -3.64
N LYS A 84 -9.99 12.78 -3.10
CA LYS A 84 -8.98 13.54 -3.86
C LYS A 84 -8.40 12.70 -5.00
N LEU A 85 -8.04 11.44 -4.75
CA LEU A 85 -7.58 10.50 -5.78
C LEU A 85 -8.65 10.27 -6.85
N PHE A 86 -9.92 10.14 -6.46
CA PHE A 86 -11.04 10.04 -7.41
C PHE A 86 -11.13 11.26 -8.33
N LYS A 87 -11.04 12.48 -7.78
CA LYS A 87 -11.08 13.72 -8.58
C LYS A 87 -9.88 13.83 -9.53
N LEU A 88 -8.72 13.32 -9.14
CA LEU A 88 -7.54 13.25 -10.02
C LEU A 88 -7.74 12.26 -11.17
N LEU A 89 -8.32 11.08 -10.90
CA LEU A 89 -8.71 10.15 -11.95
C LEU A 89 -9.73 10.83 -12.89
N GLU A 90 -10.80 11.44 -12.39
CA GLU A 90 -11.77 12.12 -13.26
C GLU A 90 -11.14 13.21 -14.14
N LYS A 91 -10.15 13.94 -13.62
CA LYS A 91 -9.41 14.97 -14.35
C LYS A 91 -8.46 14.38 -15.41
N TYR A 92 -7.76 13.29 -15.09
CA TYR A 92 -6.75 12.69 -15.94
C TYR A 92 -7.24 11.34 -16.51
N GLY A 93 -7.95 11.42 -17.64
CA GLY A 93 -8.51 10.24 -18.33
C GLY A 93 -7.47 9.23 -18.84
N SER A 94 -6.20 9.62 -18.96
CA SER A 94 -5.11 8.80 -19.49
C SER A 94 -4.48 7.83 -18.47
N ILE A 95 -4.80 7.96 -17.18
CA ILE A 95 -4.32 7.09 -16.11
C ILE A 95 -5.43 6.20 -15.59
N GLU A 96 -5.04 5.03 -15.07
CA GLU A 96 -5.93 3.97 -14.62
C GLU A 96 -5.96 3.85 -13.09
N LYS A 97 -4.92 4.34 -12.41
CA LYS A 97 -4.84 4.41 -10.95
C LYS A 97 -4.14 5.66 -10.44
N CYS A 98 -4.44 6.03 -9.20
CA CYS A 98 -3.76 7.12 -8.52
C CYS A 98 -3.61 6.78 -7.03
N GLY A 99 -2.46 7.08 -6.44
CA GLY A 99 -2.12 6.75 -5.07
C GLY A 99 -1.24 7.83 -4.43
N PRO A 100 -0.99 7.77 -3.12
CA PRO A 100 -0.11 8.71 -2.45
C PRO A 100 1.36 8.41 -2.77
N ALA A 101 2.19 9.45 -2.78
CA ALA A 101 3.64 9.30 -2.78
C ALA A 101 4.12 8.82 -1.40
N LEU A 102 5.23 8.10 -1.36
CA LEU A 102 5.85 7.66 -0.11
C LEU A 102 6.80 8.74 0.41
N ALA A 103 6.68 9.09 1.68
CA ALA A 103 7.54 10.05 2.34
C ALA A 103 8.98 9.51 2.44
N ILE A 104 9.96 10.34 2.07
CA ILE A 104 11.38 9.99 2.06
C ILE A 104 12.26 11.03 2.77
N ASP A 105 11.66 12.13 3.21
CA ASP A 105 12.32 13.24 3.90
C ASP A 105 12.36 13.06 5.43
N ASN A 106 11.57 12.13 5.98
CA ASN A 106 11.44 11.90 7.42
C ASN A 106 11.91 10.51 7.89
N LEU A 107 12.69 9.78 7.08
CA LEU A 107 13.21 8.46 7.47
C LEU A 107 14.21 8.55 8.64
N PRO A 108 14.12 7.66 9.65
CA PRO A 108 14.97 7.73 10.83
C PRO A 108 16.38 7.20 10.54
N ASN A 109 17.38 7.67 11.30
CA ASN A 109 18.79 7.29 11.08
C ASN A 109 19.14 5.86 11.55
N ASN A 110 18.26 5.23 12.33
CA ASN A 110 18.42 3.85 12.82
C ASN A 110 17.84 2.80 11.86
N TYR A 111 17.36 3.22 10.68
CA TYR A 111 16.99 2.33 9.58
C TYR A 111 18.17 2.18 8.62
N ASN A 112 18.77 0.99 8.57
CA ASN A 112 20.03 0.73 7.86
C ASN A 112 19.93 1.04 6.36
N ASN A 113 18.78 0.81 5.73
CA ASN A 113 18.58 0.96 4.29
C ASN A 113 18.05 2.35 3.90
N LYS A 114 18.07 3.34 4.82
CA LYS A 114 17.55 4.70 4.59
C LYS A 114 18.04 5.33 3.29
N ASN A 115 19.35 5.32 3.04
CA ASN A 115 19.92 5.97 1.86
C ASN A 115 19.53 5.26 0.55
N ASP A 116 19.41 3.93 0.58
CA ASP A 116 18.98 3.14 -0.57
C ASP A 116 17.52 3.39 -0.90
N VAL A 117 16.66 3.46 0.12
CA VAL A 117 15.24 3.82 -0.05
C VAL A 117 15.09 5.23 -0.61
N ILE A 118 15.78 6.23 -0.05
CA ILE A 118 15.74 7.61 -0.57
C ILE A 118 16.18 7.64 -2.03
N LYS A 119 17.29 6.96 -2.37
CA LYS A 119 17.81 6.91 -3.73
C LYS A 119 16.82 6.23 -4.69
N TRP A 120 16.21 5.13 -4.26
CA TRP A 120 15.22 4.39 -5.06
C TRP A 120 13.97 5.21 -5.31
N GLU A 121 13.39 5.80 -4.27
CA GLU A 121 12.11 6.50 -4.34
C GLU A 121 12.24 7.88 -4.99
N LYS A 122 13.42 8.53 -4.93
CA LYS A 122 13.63 9.87 -5.49
C LYS A 122 13.18 10.01 -6.95
N LYS A 123 13.37 8.97 -7.78
CA LYS A 123 12.92 8.97 -9.18
C LYS A 123 11.39 9.17 -9.34
N HIS A 124 10.61 8.77 -8.33
CA HIS A 124 9.16 8.94 -8.30
C HIS A 124 8.72 10.38 -7.98
N TRP A 125 9.67 11.27 -7.67
CA TRP A 125 9.44 12.68 -7.35
C TRP A 125 9.96 13.63 -8.45
N GLU A 126 10.39 13.11 -9.60
CA GLU A 126 11.04 13.92 -10.65
C GLU A 126 10.07 14.43 -11.71
N ASN A 127 9.16 13.57 -12.19
CA ASN A 127 8.26 13.90 -13.31
C ASN A 127 6.98 14.58 -12.83
N LYS A 128 7.02 15.90 -12.64
CA LYS A 128 5.87 16.66 -12.15
C LYS A 128 4.78 16.84 -13.22
N VAL A 129 3.55 16.47 -12.90
CA VAL A 129 2.35 16.70 -13.73
C VAL A 129 1.69 18.03 -13.34
N GLU A 130 1.50 18.24 -12.04
CA GLU A 130 1.05 19.52 -11.48
C GLU A 130 1.54 19.67 -10.03
N LYS A 131 1.06 20.68 -9.30
CA LYS A 131 1.44 20.86 -7.89
C LYS A 131 1.13 19.57 -7.12
N ASP A 132 2.18 19.03 -6.49
CA ASP A 132 2.17 17.82 -5.67
C ASP A 132 1.67 16.55 -6.40
N LEU A 133 1.66 16.53 -7.74
CA LEU A 133 1.25 15.36 -8.53
C LEU A 133 2.37 14.96 -9.49
N TYR A 134 2.73 13.69 -9.46
CA TYR A 134 3.87 13.15 -10.20
C TYR A 134 3.49 11.96 -11.08
N ASP A 135 4.03 11.93 -12.29
CA ASP A 135 3.96 10.80 -13.21
C ASP A 135 4.98 9.75 -12.78
N ALA A 136 4.53 8.80 -11.98
CA ALA A 136 5.37 7.79 -11.39
C ALA A 136 4.58 6.49 -11.19
N PRO A 137 5.18 5.35 -11.55
CA PRO A 137 4.52 4.06 -11.39
C PRO A 137 4.17 3.81 -9.92
N ILE A 138 3.01 3.22 -9.70
CA ILE A 138 2.57 2.74 -8.38
C ILE A 138 2.51 1.23 -8.45
N ASP A 139 3.16 0.54 -7.51
CA ASP A 139 3.09 -0.92 -7.44
C ASP A 139 1.88 -1.37 -6.61
N THR A 140 2.09 -2.12 -5.52
CA THR A 140 1.08 -2.49 -4.51
C THR A 140 0.92 -1.45 -3.40
N THR A 141 1.52 -0.27 -3.56
CA THR A 141 1.23 0.89 -2.71
C THR A 141 -0.25 1.24 -2.77
N PHE A 142 -0.79 1.81 -1.68
CA PHE A 142 -2.16 2.31 -1.60
C PHE A 142 -2.56 3.07 -2.87
N ALA A 143 -3.53 2.59 -3.62
CA ALA A 143 -3.99 3.29 -4.81
C ALA A 143 -5.47 3.04 -5.07
N LEU A 144 -6.14 4.08 -5.53
CA LEU A 144 -7.47 4.01 -6.10
C LEU A 144 -7.35 3.63 -7.58
N TYR A 145 -8.06 2.58 -7.97
CA TYR A 145 -8.13 2.06 -9.33
C TYR A 145 -9.50 2.37 -9.93
N ARG A 146 -9.53 2.65 -11.25
CA ARG A 146 -10.76 2.71 -12.03
C ARG A 146 -11.46 1.35 -12.13
N PRO A 147 -12.75 1.33 -12.48
CA PRO A 147 -13.40 0.11 -12.94
C PRO A 147 -12.58 -0.58 -14.04
N PHE A 148 -12.40 -1.90 -13.87
CA PHE A 148 -11.67 -2.83 -14.72
C PHE A 148 -10.15 -2.62 -14.81
N ALA A 149 -9.60 -1.53 -14.25
CA ALA A 149 -8.16 -1.37 -14.12
C ALA A 149 -7.60 -2.43 -13.17
N MET A 150 -6.46 -3.02 -13.52
CA MET A 150 -5.78 -4.02 -12.70
C MET A 150 -4.28 -4.03 -12.98
N GLY A 151 -3.52 -4.49 -12.01
CA GLY A 151 -2.11 -4.77 -12.18
C GLY A 151 -1.19 -3.78 -11.47
N GLU A 152 0.07 -4.20 -11.40
CA GLU A 152 1.19 -3.49 -10.78
C GLU A 152 1.64 -2.29 -11.62
N ALA A 153 2.75 -1.69 -11.20
CA ALA A 153 3.43 -0.57 -11.86
C ALA A 153 3.66 -0.76 -13.37
N GLU A 154 3.93 -1.98 -13.83
CA GLU A 154 4.25 -2.28 -15.23
C GLU A 154 3.01 -2.37 -16.14
N ILE A 155 1.83 -2.60 -15.55
CA ILE A 155 0.60 -2.89 -16.30
C ILE A 155 -0.36 -1.70 -16.27
N CYS A 156 -0.43 -1.00 -15.13
CA CYS A 156 -1.45 0.00 -14.87
C CYS A 156 -0.82 1.39 -14.71
N LYS A 157 -1.08 2.30 -15.65
CA LYS A 157 -0.53 3.66 -15.59
C LYS A 157 -1.13 4.43 -14.43
N GLY A 158 -0.32 5.17 -13.69
CA GLY A 158 -0.81 5.94 -12.57
C GLY A 158 0.06 7.09 -12.15
N TYR A 159 -0.52 7.96 -11.33
CA TYR A 159 0.13 9.14 -10.76
C TYR A 159 0.21 9.04 -9.25
N ARG A 160 1.28 9.59 -8.68
CA ARG A 160 1.50 9.71 -7.23
C ARG A 160 1.16 11.12 -6.75
N LEU A 161 0.27 11.21 -5.76
CA LEU A 161 -0.11 12.44 -5.06
C LEU A 161 0.76 12.62 -3.81
N ALA A 162 1.51 13.71 -3.77
CA ALA A 162 2.41 14.07 -2.70
C ALA A 162 1.81 15.17 -1.79
N GLY A 163 2.67 16.01 -1.21
CA GLY A 163 2.28 17.05 -0.28
C GLY A 163 1.76 16.46 1.03
N GLU A 164 0.62 16.97 1.50
CA GLU A 164 0.01 16.50 2.75
C GLU A 164 -0.52 15.07 2.63
N TYR A 165 -0.76 14.56 1.43
CA TYR A 165 -1.35 13.23 1.20
C TYR A 165 -0.35 12.07 1.20
N THR A 166 0.90 12.31 1.60
CA THR A 166 1.96 11.27 1.59
C THR A 166 1.70 10.13 2.57
N PHE A 167 2.26 8.96 2.25
CA PHE A 167 2.19 7.76 3.09
C PHE A 167 3.57 7.37 3.60
N LEU A 168 3.60 6.71 4.76
CA LEU A 168 4.76 6.10 5.39
C LEU A 168 4.71 4.59 5.13
N HIS A 169 5.84 4.03 4.73
CA HIS A 169 6.01 2.58 4.64
C HIS A 169 6.62 2.09 5.96
N LEU A 170 5.80 1.44 6.80
CA LEU A 170 6.12 1.17 8.21
C LEU A 170 7.49 0.49 8.44
N PRO A 171 7.88 -0.54 7.67
CA PRO A 171 9.23 -1.11 7.76
C PRO A 171 10.40 -0.12 7.68
N TRP A 172 10.25 1.01 6.97
CA TRP A 172 11.32 2.02 6.85
C TRP A 172 11.53 2.85 8.12
N TYR A 173 10.60 2.78 9.08
CA TYR A 173 10.64 3.54 10.33
C TYR A 173 11.04 2.67 11.53
N LEU A 174 11.39 1.41 11.28
CA LEU A 174 11.84 0.49 12.31
C LEU A 174 13.33 0.66 12.60
N ASN A 175 13.70 0.42 13.87
CA ASN A 175 15.10 0.27 14.24
C ASN A 175 15.63 -1.06 13.70
N SER A 176 16.56 -1.02 12.75
CA SER A 176 17.13 -2.23 12.15
C SER A 176 17.89 -3.11 13.16
N ASN A 177 18.32 -2.55 14.29
CA ASN A 177 19.00 -3.29 15.36
C ASN A 177 18.04 -3.87 16.41
N SER A 178 16.74 -3.57 16.31
CA SER A 178 15.72 -4.02 17.26
C SER A 178 14.37 -4.13 16.55
N LEU A 179 14.24 -5.16 15.71
CA LEU A 179 13.01 -5.43 14.98
C LEU A 179 11.93 -6.01 15.92
N PRO A 180 10.66 -5.65 15.72
CA PRO A 180 9.55 -6.28 16.45
C PRO A 180 9.37 -7.74 16.02
N GLU A 181 8.72 -8.52 16.87
CA GLU A 181 8.51 -9.97 16.67
C GLU A 181 7.87 -10.32 15.32
N GLU A 182 6.87 -9.53 14.89
CA GLU A 182 6.19 -9.73 13.61
C GLU A 182 7.16 -9.62 12.42
N GLU A 183 8.05 -8.65 12.44
CA GLU A 183 9.04 -8.42 11.37
C GLU A 183 10.12 -9.50 11.37
N VAL A 184 10.53 -9.96 12.55
CA VAL A 184 11.42 -11.12 12.68
C VAL A 184 10.75 -12.37 12.11
N TYR A 185 9.46 -12.58 12.40
CA TYR A 185 8.67 -13.69 11.87
C TYR A 185 8.60 -13.61 10.33
N TYR A 186 8.23 -12.46 9.76
CA TYR A 186 8.18 -12.26 8.32
C TYR A 186 9.55 -12.49 7.67
N LYS A 187 10.62 -11.88 8.18
CA LYS A 187 11.99 -12.07 7.65
C LYS A 187 12.38 -13.54 7.56
N ASN A 188 11.99 -14.36 8.54
CA ASN A 188 12.31 -15.79 8.58
C ASN A 188 11.40 -16.67 7.70
N ASN A 189 10.24 -16.16 7.26
CA ASN A 189 9.22 -16.91 6.51
C ASN A 189 9.02 -16.41 5.07
N ILE A 190 9.77 -15.40 4.64
CA ILE A 190 9.73 -14.90 3.26
C ILE A 190 10.36 -15.91 2.30
N ASN A 191 9.60 -16.28 1.26
CA ASN A 191 10.15 -17.01 0.12
C ASN A 191 11.23 -16.17 -0.57
N LYS A 192 12.36 -16.78 -0.91
CA LYS A 192 13.58 -16.11 -1.42
C LYS A 192 13.37 -15.18 -2.63
N ASP A 193 12.25 -15.32 -3.34
CA ASP A 193 11.90 -14.56 -4.55
C ASP A 193 11.10 -13.27 -4.28
N GLN A 194 10.85 -12.89 -3.02
CA GLN A 194 10.17 -11.64 -2.67
C GLN A 194 11.17 -10.56 -2.22
N SER A 195 11.04 -9.35 -2.77
CA SER A 195 11.84 -8.19 -2.39
C SER A 195 11.34 -7.60 -1.07
N HIS A 196 12.04 -7.88 0.03
CA HIS A 196 11.80 -7.23 1.32
C HIS A 196 12.94 -6.27 1.64
N TRP A 197 12.62 -5.03 1.99
CA TRP A 197 13.58 -3.96 2.30
C TRP A 197 14.26 -4.11 3.68
N VAL A 198 14.24 -5.32 4.26
CA VAL A 198 14.84 -5.65 5.57
C VAL A 198 15.96 -6.68 5.42
N LYS A 199 16.66 -6.71 4.27
CA LYS A 199 17.84 -7.56 4.10
C LYS A 199 18.97 -7.07 5.01
#